data_AF-A0A7U6KDG9-F1
#
_entry.id   AF-A0A7U6KDG9-F1
#
_cell.length_a   1.000
_cell.length_b   1.000
_cell.length_c   1.000
_cell.angle_alpha   90.00
_cell.angle_beta   90.00
_cell.angle_gamma   90.00
#
_symmetry.space_group_name_H-M   'P 1'
#
loop_
_entity.id
_entity.type
_entity.pdbx_description
1 polymer ?
#
loop_
_entity_poly.entity_id
_entity_poly.type
_entity_poly.pdbx_seq_one_letter_code
_entity_poly.pdbx_strand_id
1 'polypeptide(L)'
;MEDKIKALDAMKDLCTKCVEMERIQLDTTEEKLKAAMIEIRNTYESSYEELYSLSVQKKIVLPPMKADKDMISEVKSLIQSEK
;
A
#
# COMPACT_ATOMS: atom_id res chain seq x y z
N MET A 1 15.18 -9.36 12.66
CA MET A 1 15.16 -7.90 12.46
C MET A 1 15.23 -7.57 10.97
N GLU A 2 16.11 -8.22 10.20
CA GLU A 2 16.23 -8.05 8.76
C GLU A 2 14.96 -8.41 7.97
N ASP A 3 14.30 -9.54 8.28
CA ASP A 3 13.03 -9.91 7.61
C ASP A 3 11.89 -8.92 7.88
N LYS A 4 11.91 -8.26 9.04
CA LYS A 4 10.96 -7.19 9.37
C LYS A 4 11.18 -5.97 8.48
N ILE A 5 12.44 -5.57 8.30
CA ILE A 5 12.78 -4.43 7.43
C ILE A 5 12.37 -4.75 5.99
N LYS A 6 12.74 -5.94 5.49
CA LYS A 6 12.36 -6.40 4.15
C LYS A 6 10.84 -6.44 3.93
N ALA A 7 10.08 -6.94 4.91
CA ALA A 7 8.63 -6.98 4.82
C ALA A 7 8.01 -5.56 4.82
N LEU A 8 8.53 -4.64 5.64
CA LEU A 8 8.09 -3.25 5.67
C LEU A 8 8.43 -2.50 4.39
N ASP A 9 9.63 -2.70 3.85
CA ASP A 9 10.06 -2.09 2.58
C ASP A 9 9.20 -2.59 1.43
N ALA A 10 8.99 -3.91 1.33
CA ALA A 10 8.12 -4.49 0.30
C ALA A 10 6.66 -4.00 0.42
N MET A 11 6.12 -3.90 1.64
CA MET A 11 4.79 -3.33 1.87
C MET A 11 4.70 -1.86 1.45
N LYS A 12 5.74 -1.06 1.73
CA LYS A 12 5.81 0.34 1.33
C LYS A 12 5.89 0.49 -0.20
N ASP A 13 6.66 -0.36 -0.86
CA ASP A 13 6.78 -0.38 -2.32
C ASP A 13 5.44 -0.74 -2.98
N LEU A 14 4.75 -1.76 -2.47
CA LEU A 14 3.41 -2.13 -2.95
C LEU A 14 2.40 -0.99 -2.78
N CYS A 15 2.37 -0.34 -1.62
CA CYS A 15 1.52 0.85 -1.42
C CYS A 15 1.86 1.98 -2.40
N THR A 16 3.14 2.25 -2.63
CA THR A 16 3.59 3.28 -3.58
C THR A 16 3.09 2.96 -4.98
N LYS A 17 3.19 1.69 -5.41
CA LYS A 17 2.71 1.24 -6.71
C LYS A 17 1.20 1.30 -6.84
N CYS A 18 0.42 1.00 -5.79
CA CYS A 18 -1.02 1.21 -5.80
C CYS A 18 -1.39 2.67 -6.06
N VAL A 19 -0.74 3.61 -5.37
CA VAL A 19 -0.99 5.05 -5.55
C VAL A 19 -0.59 5.53 -6.93
N GLU A 20 0.55 5.06 -7.46
CA GLU A 20 0.98 5.38 -8.82
C GLU A 20 -0.04 4.87 -9.85
N MET A 21 -0.48 3.62 -9.76
CA MET A 21 -1.49 3.06 -10.68
C MET A 21 -2.81 3.82 -10.58
N GLU A 22 -3.21 4.22 -9.37
CA GLU A 22 -4.41 5.02 -9.13
C GLU A 22 -4.32 6.43 -9.75
N ARG A 23 -3.14 7.05 -9.75
CA ARG A 23 -2.94 8.32 -10.45
C ARG A 23 -3.01 8.14 -11.97
N ILE A 24 -2.29 7.15 -12.50
CA ILE A 24 -2.22 6.94 -13.96
C ILE A 24 -3.61 6.57 -14.52
N GLN A 25 -4.40 5.75 -13.82
CA GLN A 25 -5.76 5.40 -14.29
C GLN A 25 -6.71 6.62 -14.36
N LEU A 26 -6.49 7.65 -13.53
CA LEU A 26 -7.35 8.84 -13.49
C LEU A 26 -7.10 9.73 -14.71
N ASP A 27 -5.85 9.77 -15.18
CA ASP A 27 -5.44 10.51 -16.37
C ASP A 27 -5.59 9.68 -17.66
N THR A 28 -5.94 8.40 -17.55
CA THR A 28 -6.09 7.49 -18.70
C THR A 28 -7.50 7.55 -19.28
N THR A 29 -7.60 7.91 -20.55
CA THR A 29 -8.85 8.01 -21.31
C THR A 29 -9.19 6.76 -22.12
N GLU A 30 -8.20 5.90 -22.39
CA GLU A 30 -8.43 4.64 -23.11
C GLU A 30 -8.92 3.57 -22.12
N GLU A 31 -10.16 3.12 -22.31
CA GLU A 31 -10.86 2.29 -21.33
C GLU A 31 -10.20 0.92 -21.11
N LYS A 32 -9.58 0.30 -22.12
CA LYS A 32 -8.90 -0.99 -21.93
C LYS A 32 -7.62 -0.83 -21.11
N LEU A 33 -6.86 0.23 -21.35
CA LEU A 33 -5.66 0.57 -20.60
C LEU A 33 -6.02 0.91 -19.15
N LYS A 34 -7.11 1.66 -18.95
CA LYS A 34 -7.65 1.95 -17.62
C LYS A 34 -8.06 0.68 -16.88
N ALA A 35 -8.78 -0.24 -17.54
CA ALA A 35 -9.14 -1.53 -16.96
C ALA A 35 -7.90 -2.34 -16.56
N ALA A 36 -6.89 -2.40 -17.43
CA ALA A 36 -5.63 -3.07 -17.12
C ALA A 36 -4.90 -2.44 -15.92
N MET A 37 -4.90 -1.10 -15.80
CA MET A 37 -4.32 -0.41 -14.63
C MET A 37 -5.08 -0.70 -13.34
N ILE A 38 -6.41 -0.80 -13.40
CA ILE A 38 -7.24 -1.21 -12.25
C ILE A 38 -6.87 -2.64 -11.82
N GLU A 39 -6.73 -3.57 -12.76
CA GLU A 39 -6.34 -4.96 -12.47
C GLU A 39 -4.95 -5.06 -11.82
N ILE A 40 -3.98 -4.29 -12.34
CA ILE A 40 -2.63 -4.21 -11.77
C ILE A 40 -2.68 -3.65 -10.34
N ARG A 41 -3.42 -2.55 -10.12
CA ARG A 41 -3.60 -1.95 -8.79
C ARG A 41 -4.19 -2.97 -7.80
N ASN A 42 -5.26 -3.66 -8.20
CA ASN A 42 -5.91 -4.67 -7.35
C ASN A 42 -4.97 -5.83 -7.02
N THR A 43 -4.07 -6.19 -7.94
CA THR A 43 -3.03 -7.21 -7.70
C THR A 43 -2.02 -6.75 -6.65
N TYR A 44 -1.58 -5.48 -6.70
CA TYR A 44 -0.69 -4.92 -5.69
C TYR A 44 -1.35 -4.83 -4.31
N GLU A 45 -2.62 -4.43 -4.26
CA GLU A 45 -3.41 -4.40 -3.02
C GLU A 45 -3.54 -5.80 -2.40
N SER A 46 -3.91 -6.80 -3.21
CA SER A 46 -4.03 -8.19 -2.74
C SER A 46 -2.68 -8.73 -2.23
N SER A 47 -1.59 -8.42 -2.93
CA SER A 47 -0.24 -8.82 -2.53
C SER A 47 0.20 -8.15 -1.22
N TYR A 48 -0.19 -6.90 -1.02
CA TYR A 48 0.06 -6.17 0.24
C TYR A 48 -0.69 -6.83 1.40
N GLU A 49 -1.98 -7.12 1.23
CA GLU A 49 -2.80 -7.75 2.27
C GLU A 49 -2.27 -9.13 2.67
N GLU A 50 -1.84 -9.93 1.69
CA GLU A 50 -1.22 -11.23 1.94
C GLU A 50 0.09 -11.10 2.72
N LEU A 51 0.98 -10.21 2.26
CA LEU A 51 2.27 -9.96 2.91
C LEU A 51 2.09 -9.43 4.33
N TYR A 52 1.15 -8.52 4.54
CA TYR A 52 0.81 -7.99 5.86
C TYR A 52 0.27 -9.09 6.77
N SER A 53 -0.69 -9.89 6.29
CA SER A 53 -1.29 -10.99 7.06
C SER A 53 -0.25 -12.02 7.47
N LEU A 54 0.63 -12.42 6.55
CA LEU A 54 1.72 -13.34 6.83
C LEU A 54 2.72 -12.74 7.82
N SER A 55 3.08 -11.46 7.65
CA SER A 55 4.00 -10.76 8.54
C SER A 55 3.47 -10.65 9.97
N VAL A 56 2.16 -10.43 10.13
CA VAL A 56 1.47 -10.46 11.42
C VAL A 56 1.43 -11.86 12.01
N GLN A 57 1.05 -12.87 11.22
CA GLN A 57 0.99 -14.27 11.67
C GLN A 57 2.36 -14.78 12.15
N LYS A 58 3.43 -14.39 11.44
CA LYS A 58 4.81 -14.75 11.79
C LYS A 58 5.43 -13.84 12.85
N LYS A 59 4.67 -12.87 13.38
CA LYS A 59 5.13 -11.86 14.36
C LYS A 59 6.35 -11.08 13.88
N ILE A 60 6.53 -10.99 12.55
CA ILE A 60 7.57 -10.19 11.89
C ILE A 60 7.17 -8.71 11.99
N VAL A 61 5.89 -8.42 11.76
CA VAL A 61 5.28 -7.11 11.93
C VAL A 61 4.22 -7.26 13.02
N LEU A 62 4.20 -6.34 13.98
CA LEU A 62 3.15 -6.34 15.00
C LEU A 62 1.90 -5.71 14.37
N PRO A 63 0.70 -6.25 14.62
CA PRO A 63 -0.53 -5.55 14.24
C PRO A 63 -0.53 -4.18 14.93
N PRO A 64 -1.10 -3.13 14.30
CA PRO A 64 -0.96 -1.76 14.77
C PRO A 64 -1.42 -1.64 16.22
N MET A 65 -0.47 -1.59 17.15
CA MET A 65 -0.73 -1.25 18.54
C MET A 65 -0.90 0.26 18.56
N LYS A 66 -2.09 0.75 18.92
CA LYS A 66 -2.50 2.16 19.15
C LYS A 66 -1.62 3.30 18.59
N ALA A 67 -0.32 3.37 18.91
CA ALA A 67 0.68 4.25 18.30
C ALA A 67 0.69 4.24 16.75
N ASP A 68 0.45 3.10 16.09
CA ASP A 68 0.43 3.05 14.62
C ASP A 68 -0.85 3.65 14.00
N LYS A 69 -1.95 3.78 14.77
CA LYS A 69 -3.13 4.53 14.31
C LYS A 69 -2.83 6.03 14.22
N ASP A 70 -1.95 6.53 15.07
CA ASP A 70 -1.51 7.92 15.05
C ASP A 70 -0.58 8.17 13.85
N MET A 71 0.36 7.26 13.56
CA MET A 71 1.20 7.33 12.34
C MET A 71 0.39 7.20 11.04
N ILE A 72 -0.60 6.29 10.97
CA ILE A 72 -1.47 6.17 9.79
C ILE A 72 -2.34 7.42 9.61
N SER A 73 -2.81 8.04 10.70
CA SER A 73 -3.48 9.34 10.66
C SER A 73 -2.54 10.46 10.19
N GLU A 74 -1.29 10.45 10.62
CA GLU A 74 -0.29 11.46 10.24
C GLU A 74 0.07 11.36 8.75
N VAL A 75 0.24 10.14 8.21
CA VAL A 75 0.43 9.90 6.78
C VAL A 75 -0.82 10.31 5.98
N LYS A 76 -2.04 10.01 6.47
CA LYS A 76 -3.28 10.48 5.84
C LYS A 76 -3.44 12.01 5.88
N SER A 77 -2.98 12.66 6.96
CA SER A 77 -3.01 14.12 7.11
C SER A 77 -2.02 14.82 6.18
N LEU A 78 -0.82 14.25 5.99
CA LEU A 78 0.18 14.76 5.05
C LEU A 78 -0.33 14.76 3.60
N ILE A 79 -1.11 13.74 3.23
CA ILE A 79 -1.76 13.65 1.90
C ILE A 79 -2.88 14.69 1.73
N GLN A 80 -3.54 15.11 2.82
CA GLN A 80 -4.62 16.12 2.77
C GLN A 80 -4.12 17.56 2.80
N SER A 81 -2.92 17.83 3.31
CA SER A 81 -2.32 19.17 3.39
C SER A 81 -1.71 19.69 2.08
N GLU A 82 -1.68 18.88 1.01
CA GLU A 82 -1.26 19.29 -0.34
C GLU A 82 -2.44 19.71 -1.26
N LYS A 83 -3.62 20.02 -0.69
CA LYS A 83 -4.74 20.68 -1.40
C LYS A 83 -4.88 22.14 -0.96
#